data_AF-A0A1H7V6C0-F1
#
_entry.id   AF-A0A1H7V6C0-F1
#
_cell.length_a   1.000
_cell.length_b   1.000
_cell.length_c   1.000
_cell.angle_alpha   90.00
_cell.angle_beta   90.00
_cell.angle_gamma   90.00
#
_symmetry.space_group_name_H-M   'P 1'
#
loop_
_entity.id
_entity.type
_entity.pdbx_description
1 polymer ?
#
loop_
_entity_poly.entity_id
_entity_poly.type
_entity_poly.pdbx_seq_one_letter_code
_entity_poly.pdbx_strand_id
1 'polypeptide(L)' 'MKKFFRALYAAWVRFGMLLGYINIRVILSILFFIIVTPVGLLRRLAGKDSLRIRQFKKGRGSVMVNRDHVYIKEDLLHTF' A
#
# COMPACT_ATOMS: atom_id res chain seq x y z
N MET A 1 37.56 -30.56 -10.40
CA MET A 1 37.21 -29.38 -11.23
C MET A 1 35.72 -29.02 -11.24
N LYS A 2 34.77 -29.95 -11.42
CA LYS A 2 33.31 -29.63 -11.51
C LYS A 2 32.70 -28.92 -10.28
N LYS A 3 33.23 -29.15 -9.07
CA LYS A 3 32.76 -28.51 -7.82
C LYS A 3 33.03 -27.00 -7.76
N PHE A 4 34.14 -26.55 -8.33
CA PHE A 4 34.53 -25.13 -8.28
C PHE A 4 33.57 -24.25 -9.08
N PHE A 5 33.28 -24.63 -10.34
CA PHE A 5 32.31 -23.92 -11.18
C PHE A 5 30.89 -23.94 -10.58
N ARG A 6 30.51 -25.03 -9.91
CA ARG A 6 29.22 -25.09 -9.19
C ARG A 6 29.16 -24.14 -7.99
N ALA A 7 30.23 -24.03 -7.21
CA ALA A 7 30.30 -23.10 -6.09
C ALA A 7 30.26 -21.63 -6.57
N LEU A 8 30.99 -21.32 -7.63
CA LEU A 8 30.99 -19.99 -8.25
C LEU A 8 29.61 -19.63 -8.81
N TYR A 9 28.96 -20.55 -9.52
CA TYR A 9 27.60 -20.37 -10.00
C TYR A 9 26.60 -20.16 -8.86
N ALA A 10 26.68 -20.95 -7.78
CA ALA A 10 25.81 -20.79 -6.63
C ALA A 10 26.00 -19.43 -5.93
N ALA A 11 27.25 -18.94 -5.83
CA ALA A 11 27.53 -17.61 -5.30
C ALA A 11 26.95 -16.51 -6.19
N TRP A 12 27.10 -16.64 -7.51
CA TRP A 12 26.54 -15.69 -8.48
C TRP A 12 25.00 -15.62 -8.43
N VAL A 13 24.34 -16.77 -8.34
CA VAL A 13 22.88 -16.83 -8.22
C VAL A 13 22.41 -16.21 -6.91
N ARG A 14 23.09 -16.49 -5.79
CA ARG A 14 22.77 -15.86 -4.49
C ARG A 14 22.94 -14.34 -4.53
N PHE A 15 23.97 -13.86 -5.21
CA PHE A 15 24.18 -12.42 -5.42
C PHE A 15 23.05 -11.80 -6.23
N GLY A 16 22.64 -12.44 -7.34
CA GLY A 16 21.51 -11.98 -8.14
C GLY A 16 20.19 -11.94 -7.35
N MET A 17 19.93 -12.93 -6.48
CA MET A 17 18.76 -12.92 -5.61
C MET A 17 18.79 -11.76 -4.60
N LEU A 18 19.94 -11.49 -4.00
CA LEU A 18 20.10 -10.36 -3.07
C LEU A 18 19.86 -9.02 -3.77
N LEU A 19 20.44 -8.85 -4.96
CA LEU A 19 20.20 -7.66 -5.79
C LEU A 19 18.73 -7.52 -6.17
N GLY A 20 18.06 -8.61 -6.56
CA GLY A 20 16.63 -8.59 -6.87
C GLY A 20 15.77 -8.13 -5.68
N TYR A 21 16.07 -8.63 -4.48
CA TYR A 21 15.40 -8.25 -3.24
C TYR A 21 15.56 -6.76 -2.90
N ILE A 22 16.77 -6.22 -3.11
CA ILE A 22 17.05 -4.80 -2.89
C ILE A 22 16.39 -3.94 -3.97
N ASN A 23 16.45 -4.35 -5.23
CA ASN A 23 15.96 -3.59 -6.37
C ASN A 23 14.47 -3.28 -6.27
N ILE A 24 13.62 -4.27 -5.96
CA ILE A 24 12.17 -4.03 -5.81
C ILE A 24 11.90 -3.02 -4.68
N ARG A 25 12.67 -3.08 -3.60
CA ARG A 25 12.53 -2.19 -2.45
C ARG A 25 12.94 -0.77 -2.79
N VAL A 26 14.04 -0.61 -3.55
CA VAL A 26 14.51 0.69 -4.04
C VAL A 26 13.48 1.30 -4.99
N ILE A 27 13.02 0.55 -6.00
CA ILE A 27 12.03 1.03 -6.97
C ILE A 27 10.74 1.45 -6.26
N LEU A 28 10.21 0.62 -5.37
CA LEU A 28 8.99 0.95 -4.62
C LEU A 28 9.18 2.15 -3.69
N SER A 29 10.35 2.28 -3.04
CA SER A 29 10.65 3.44 -2.19
C SER A 29 10.68 4.72 -3.01
N ILE A 30 11.39 4.71 -4.14
CA ILE A 30 11.45 5.86 -5.06
C ILE A 30 10.05 6.23 -5.55
N LEU A 31 9.27 5.26 -6.03
CA LEU A 31 7.89 5.47 -6.47
C LEU A 31 7.03 6.09 -5.36
N PHE A 32 7.14 5.57 -4.14
CA PHE A 32 6.40 6.07 -2.99
C PHE A 32 6.77 7.52 -2.66
N PHE A 33 8.05 7.88 -2.67
CA PHE A 33 8.48 9.24 -2.33
C PHE A 33 8.23 10.24 -3.46
N ILE A 34 8.31 9.83 -4.73
CA ILE A 34 8.13 10.73 -5.87
C ILE A 34 6.66 10.90 -6.26
N ILE A 35 5.83 9.86 -6.11
CA ILE A 35 4.43 9.91 -6.55
C ILE A 35 3.49 9.94 -5.35
N VAL A 36 3.53 8.90 -4.50
CA VAL A 36 2.51 8.71 -3.45
C VAL A 36 2.59 9.80 -2.39
N THR A 37 3.79 10.12 -1.94
CA THR A 37 4.05 11.11 -0.88
C THR A 37 3.61 12.52 -1.28
N PRO A 38 4.01 13.09 -2.44
CA PRO A 38 3.54 14.42 -2.83
C PRO A 38 2.04 14.44 -3.10
N VAL A 39 1.45 13.40 -3.70
CA VAL A 39 -0.02 13.32 -3.86
C VAL A 39 -0.72 13.35 -2.49
N GLY A 40 -0.22 12.58 -1.51
CA GLY A 40 -0.72 12.59 -0.14
C GLY A 40 -0.54 13.93 0.55
N LEU A 41 0.60 14.59 0.35
CA LEU A 41 0.90 15.91 0.91
C LEU A 41 -0.01 16.98 0.30
N LEU A 42 -0.17 17.01 -1.02
CA LEU A 42 -1.09 17.90 -1.73
C LEU A 42 -2.53 17.71 -1.22
N ARG A 43 -2.98 16.45 -1.06
CA ARG A 43 -4.31 16.15 -0.49
C ARG A 43 -4.45 16.67 0.95
N ARG A 44 -3.39 16.57 1.75
CA ARG A 44 -3.36 17.05 3.14
C ARG A 44 -3.37 18.58 3.20
N LEU A 45 -2.63 19.27 2.33
CA LEU A 45 -2.61 20.73 2.21
C LEU A 45 -3.94 21.27 1.71
N ALA A 46 -4.60 20.57 0.78
CA ALA A 46 -5.95 20.90 0.30
C ALA A 46 -7.06 20.68 1.35
N GLY A 47 -6.72 20.26 2.58
CA GLY A 47 -7.68 20.11 3.68
C GLY A 47 -8.63 18.92 3.54
N LYS A 48 -8.41 18.01 2.59
CA LYS A 48 -9.29 16.85 2.35
C LYS A 48 -9.07 15.77 3.40
N ASP A 49 -9.80 15.84 4.51
CA ASP A 49 -9.84 14.81 5.56
C ASP A 49 -11.01 13.83 5.34
N SER A 50 -10.94 13.05 4.25
CA SER A 50 -11.97 12.06 3.88
C SER A 50 -12.24 11.00 4.95
N LEU A 51 -11.22 10.67 5.77
CA LEU A 51 -11.31 9.67 6.83
C LEU A 51 -11.63 10.28 8.20
N ARG A 52 -11.89 11.59 8.28
CA ARG A 52 -12.15 12.33 9.54
C ARG A 52 -11.12 12.03 10.63
N ILE A 53 -9.85 11.83 10.24
CA ILE A 53 -8.76 11.41 11.13
C ILE A 53 -8.57 12.42 12.26
N ARG A 54 -8.77 13.71 11.98
CA ARG A 54 -8.65 14.77 12.99
C ARG A 54 -9.67 14.63 14.13
N GLN A 55 -10.83 14.05 13.85
CA GLN A 55 -11.94 13.87 14.82
C GLN A 55 -11.90 12.51 15.51
N PHE A 56 -11.19 11.53 14.93
CA PHE A 56 -11.09 10.18 15.45
C PHE A 56 -10.53 10.18 16.88
N LYS A 57 -11.28 9.57 17.81
CA LYS A 57 -10.97 9.45 19.25
C LYS A 57 -10.88 10.77 20.04
N LYS A 58 -11.22 11.91 19.46
CA LYS A 58 -11.22 13.21 20.17
C LYS A 58 -12.51 13.54 20.91
N GLY A 59 -13.57 12.75 20.74
CA GLY A 59 -14.86 12.96 21.38
C GLY A 59 -15.65 11.67 21.52
N ARG A 60 -16.89 11.78 22.04
CA ARG A 60 -17.80 10.65 22.22
C ARG A 60 -18.58 10.27 20.95
N GLY A 61 -18.51 11.06 19.88
CA GLY A 61 -19.22 10.83 18.63
C GLY A 61 -18.51 9.84 17.69
N SER A 62 -19.27 9.15 16.85
CA SER A 62 -18.74 8.26 15.81
C SER A 62 -18.26 9.05 14.60
N VAL A 63 -17.12 8.65 14.02
CA VAL A 63 -16.62 9.17 12.74
C VAL A 63 -17.18 8.40 11.53
N MET A 64 -17.82 7.26 11.77
CA MET A 64 -18.41 6.46 10.71
C MET A 64 -19.61 7.19 10.11
N VAL A 65 -19.77 7.07 8.79
CA VAL A 65 -20.92 7.62 8.09
C VAL A 65 -22.09 6.67 8.34
N ASN A 66 -23.17 7.15 8.97
CA ASN A 66 -24.39 6.36 9.07
C ASN A 66 -24.95 6.15 7.66
N ARG A 67 -25.24 4.89 7.33
CA ARG A 67 -25.86 4.49 6.08
C ARG A 67 -27.27 4.03 6.44
N ASP A 68 -28.19 4.98 6.54
CA ASP A 68 -29.63 4.70 6.72
C ASP A 68 -30.24 4.20 5.40
N HIS A 69 -29.59 3.24 4.74
CA HIS A 69 -30.05 2.66 3.48
C HIS A 69 -31.11 1.60 3.77
N VAL A 70 -32.30 1.80 3.22
CA VAL A 70 -33.38 0.80 3.28
C VAL A 70 -33.17 -0.18 2.14
N TYR A 71 -32.75 -1.39 2.49
CA TYR A 71 -32.49 -2.45 1.52
C TYR A 71 -33.77 -2.83 0.77
N ILE A 72 -33.69 -2.82 -0.56
CA ILE A 72 -34.77 -3.27 -1.45
C ILE A 72 -34.46 -4.67 -2.01
N LYS A 73 -35.49 -5.33 -2.55
CA LYS A 73 -35.37 -6.71 -3.06
C LYS A 73 -34.30 -6.81 -4.15
N GLU A 74 -34.14 -5.76 -4.93
CA GLU A 74 -33.18 -5.65 -6.02
C GLU A 74 -31.72 -5.65 -5.51
N ASP A 75 -31.44 -5.08 -4.33
CA ASP A 75 -30.10 -5.06 -3.71
C ASP A 75 -29.63 -6.48 -3.33
N LEU A 76 -30.59 -7.36 -3.01
CA LEU A 76 -30.33 -8.75 -2.63
C LEU A 76 -29.99 -9.63 -3.84
N LEU A 77 -30.36 -9.19 -5.05
CA LEU A 77 -30.05 -9.89 -6.29
C LEU A 77 -28.66 -9.51 -6.83
N HIS A 78 -28.15 -8.34 -6.43
CA HIS A 78 -26.86 -7.80 -6.88
C HIS A 78 -25.94 -7.49 -5.70
N THR A 79 -25.63 -8.52 -4.91
CA THR A 79 -24.83 -8.40 -3.69
C THR A 79 -23.31 -8.47 -3.93
N PHE A 80 -22.84 -8.89 -5.11
CA PHE A 80 -21.43 -9.12 -5.43
C PHE A 80 -21.01 -8.48 -6.76
#